data_AF-A0A6L7XPD7-F1
#
_entry.id   AF-A0A6L7XPD7-F1
#
_cell.length_a   1.000
_cell.length_b   1.000
_cell.length_c   1.000
_cell.angle_alpha   90.00
_cell.angle_beta   90.00
_cell.angle_gamma   90.00
#
_symmetry.space_group_name_H-M   'P 1'
#
loop_
_entity.id
_entity.type
_entity.pdbx_description
1 polymer ?
#
loop_
_entity_poly.entity_id
_entity_poly.type
_entity_poly.pdbx_seq_one_letter_code
_entity_poly.pdbx_strand_id
1 'polypeptide(L)'
;MKLLLDTCTFLWWCEGSDRISAPTRAQVSDPTNEVYLSTVSVWEIALKHRLGKLPLPKPAERFVPEQRERHAFRSLPIDEASVLQMPRLPSIHNDPFDRILICQAIEHGMTLVTPDHLIAQYPVRLSW
;
A
#
# COMPACT_ATOMS: atom_id res chain seq x y z
N MET A 1 10.86 3.19 -11.57
CA MET A 1 10.23 4.15 -10.62
C MET A 1 9.95 3.47 -9.29
N LYS A 2 9.55 4.20 -8.24
CA LYS A 2 9.15 3.60 -6.95
C LYS A 2 7.63 3.56 -6.81
N LEU A 3 7.08 2.37 -6.60
CA LEU A 3 5.65 2.13 -6.41
C LEU A 3 5.39 1.75 -4.96
N LEU A 4 4.39 2.37 -4.33
CA LEU A 4 3.89 1.97 -3.02
C LEU A 4 2.52 1.32 -3.20
N LEU A 5 2.38 0.06 -2.82
CA LEU A 5 1.09 -0.62 -2.86
C LEU A 5 0.22 -0.18 -1.69
N ASP A 6 -1.03 0.16 -1.99
CA ASP A 6 -2.10 0.18 -1.01
C ASP A 6 -2.32 -1.24 -0.45
N THR A 7 -2.83 -1.32 0.78
CA THR A 7 -3.24 -2.56 1.43
C THR A 7 -4.19 -3.38 0.57
N CYS A 8 -5.22 -2.77 -0.02
CA CYS A 8 -6.18 -3.50 -0.85
C CYS A 8 -5.55 -4.00 -2.16
N THR A 9 -4.69 -3.19 -2.79
CA THR A 9 -3.94 -3.55 -3.98
C THR A 9 -3.04 -4.76 -3.73
N PHE A 10 -2.30 -4.76 -2.61
CA PHE A 10 -1.46 -5.89 -2.23
C PHE A 10 -2.26 -7.19 -2.07
N LEU A 11 -3.41 -7.14 -1.39
CA LEU A 11 -4.27 -8.31 -1.19
C LEU A 11 -4.82 -8.83 -2.53
N TRP A 12 -5.34 -7.95 -3.39
CA TRP A 12 -5.82 -8.31 -4.73
C TRP A 12 -4.73 -8.88 -5.62
N TRP A 13 -3.49 -8.37 -5.50
CA TRP A 13 -2.34 -8.94 -6.19
C TRP A 13 -2.09 -10.39 -5.76
N CYS A 14 -2.10 -10.65 -4.45
CA CYS A 14 -1.90 -11.99 -3.90
C CYS A 14 -2.98 -12.98 -4.33
N GLU A 15 -4.22 -12.49 -4.51
CA GLU A 15 -5.37 -13.26 -4.99
C GLU A 15 -5.37 -13.48 -6.51
N GLY A 16 -4.52 -12.78 -7.27
CA GLY A 16 -4.60 -12.75 -8.73
C GLY A 16 -5.91 -12.12 -9.23
N SER A 17 -6.54 -11.28 -8.42
CA SER A 17 -7.84 -10.64 -8.72
C SER A 17 -7.74 -9.77 -9.96
N ASP A 18 -8.75 -9.78 -10.83
CA ASP A 18 -8.84 -8.95 -12.07
C ASP A 18 -9.12 -7.46 -11.82
N ARG A 19 -9.25 -7.03 -10.56
CA ARG A 19 -9.56 -5.64 -10.19
C ARG A 19 -8.44 -4.64 -10.52
N ILE A 20 -7.19 -5.07 -10.52
CA ILE A 20 -6.04 -4.22 -10.86
C ILE A 20 -6.00 -4.05 -12.39
N SER A 21 -5.96 -2.81 -12.88
CA SER A 21 -5.97 -2.58 -14.32
C SER A 21 -4.74 -3.19 -15.02
N ALA A 22 -4.87 -3.48 -16.32
CA ALA A 22 -3.76 -3.99 -17.11
C ALA A 22 -2.53 -3.04 -17.11
N PRO A 23 -2.69 -1.71 -17.28
CA PRO A 23 -1.57 -0.77 -17.15
C PRO A 23 -0.86 -0.84 -15.79
N THR A 24 -1.61 -0.85 -14.70
CA THR A 24 -1.02 -0.91 -13.35
C THR A 24 -0.34 -2.23 -13.08
N ARG A 25 -0.90 -3.35 -13.54
CA ARG A 25 -0.20 -4.65 -13.47
C ARG A 25 1.10 -4.63 -14.24
N ALA A 26 1.12 -4.05 -15.44
CA ALA A 26 2.34 -3.95 -16.23
C ALA A 26 3.41 -3.14 -15.48
N GLN A 27 3.03 -2.05 -14.81
CA GLN A 27 3.95 -1.25 -13.99
C GLN A 27 4.47 -2.01 -12.77
N VAL A 28 3.61 -2.73 -12.04
CA VAL A 28 4.01 -3.51 -10.85
C VAL A 28 4.89 -4.72 -11.22
N SER A 29 4.63 -5.34 -12.38
CA SER A 29 5.42 -6.48 -12.89
C SER A 29 6.73 -6.07 -13.57
N ASP A 30 6.92 -4.80 -13.90
CA ASP A 30 8.13 -4.32 -14.58
C ASP A 30 9.33 -4.36 -13.62
N PRO A 31 10.37 -5.16 -13.90
CA PRO A 31 11.51 -5.34 -13.01
C PRO A 31 12.39 -4.09 -12.88
N THR A 32 12.21 -3.07 -13.74
CA THR A 32 12.87 -1.77 -13.62
C THR A 32 12.20 -0.86 -12.58
N ASN A 33 11.04 -1.26 -12.07
CA ASN A 33 10.34 -0.60 -10.97
C ASN A 33 10.63 -1.29 -9.63
N GLU A 34 10.75 -0.47 -8.59
CA GLU A 34 10.84 -0.97 -7.23
C GLU A 34 9.47 -0.88 -6.59
N VAL A 35 8.92 -2.02 -6.17
CA VAL A 35 7.59 -2.12 -5.57
C VAL A 35 7.73 -2.31 -4.06
N TYR A 36 6.98 -1.53 -3.29
CA TYR A 36 7.04 -1.50 -1.84
C TYR A 36 5.68 -1.81 -1.22
N LEU A 37 5.72 -2.50 -0.09
CA LEU A 37 4.62 -2.67 0.85
C LEU A 37 4.99 -1.97 2.16
N SER A 38 4.20 -0.99 2.57
CA SER A 38 4.43 -0.30 3.84
C SER A 38 4.13 -1.19 5.04
N THR A 39 4.93 -1.03 6.10
CA THR A 39 4.62 -1.58 7.42
C THR A 39 3.29 -1.08 7.98
N VAL A 40 2.77 0.07 7.52
CA VAL A 40 1.41 0.56 7.81
C VAL A 40 0.35 -0.41 7.28
N SER A 41 0.48 -0.85 6.03
CA SER A 41 -0.42 -1.85 5.44
C SER A 41 -0.34 -3.19 6.15
N VAL A 42 0.87 -3.60 6.58
CA VAL A 42 1.05 -4.81 7.41
C VAL A 42 0.32 -4.67 8.74
N TRP A 43 0.42 -3.52 9.40
CA TRP A 43 -0.28 -3.21 10.65
C TRP A 43 -1.81 -3.26 10.45
N GLU A 44 -2.32 -2.65 9.38
CA GLU A 44 -3.73 -2.67 9.02
C GLU A 44 -4.25 -4.10 8.77
N ILE A 45 -3.52 -4.90 7.98
CA ILE A 45 -3.85 -6.31 7.69
C ILE A 45 -3.92 -7.12 8.99
N ALA A 46 -2.89 -7.01 9.84
CA ALA A 46 -2.83 -7.75 11.10
C ALA A 46 -4.00 -7.38 12.03
N LEU A 47 -4.34 -6.09 12.12
CA LEU A 47 -5.46 -5.62 12.94
C LEU A 47 -6.80 -6.09 12.37
N LYS A 48 -7.05 -5.91 11.07
CA LYS A 48 -8.30 -6.36 10.41
C LYS A 48 -8.47 -7.87 10.50
N HIS A 49 -7.39 -8.63 10.35
CA HIS A 49 -7.40 -10.08 10.51
C HIS A 49 -7.75 -10.49 11.94
N ARG A 50 -7.09 -9.91 12.94
CA ARG A 50 -7.38 -10.15 14.37
C ARG A 50 -8.85 -9.84 14.73
N LEU A 51 -9.42 -8.80 14.13
CA LEU A 51 -10.82 -8.42 14.33
C LEU A 51 -11.81 -9.29 13.54
N GLY A 52 -11.35 -10.31 12.80
CA GLY A 52 -12.19 -11.19 11.98
C GLY A 52 -12.76 -10.52 10.72
N LYS A 53 -12.31 -9.29 10.40
CA LYS A 53 -12.81 -8.51 9.27
C LYS A 53 -12.08 -8.83 7.96
N LEU A 54 -10.94 -9.49 8.04
CA LEU A 54 -10.14 -9.90 6.88
C LEU A 54 -9.77 -11.39 7.02
N PRO A 55 -10.52 -12.31 6.40
CA PRO A 55 -10.14 -13.71 6.35
C PRO A 55 -8.87 -13.86 5.49
N LEU A 56 -7.89 -14.61 6.00
CA LEU A 56 -6.66 -14.92 5.30
C LEU A 56 -6.46 -16.43 5.28
N PRO A 57 -5.80 -17.01 4.25
CA PRO A 57 -5.57 -18.45 4.16
C PRO A 57 -4.56 -18.95 5.21
N LYS A 58 -3.79 -18.04 5.82
CA LYS A 58 -2.82 -18.29 6.88
C LYS A 58 -2.87 -17.12 7.88
N PRO A 59 -2.38 -17.29 9.11
CA PRO A 59 -2.17 -16.17 10.04
C PRO A 59 -1.38 -15.03 9.37
N ALA A 60 -1.73 -13.78 9.67
CA ALA A 60 -1.18 -12.59 9.02
C ALA A 60 0.35 -12.53 9.11
N GLU A 61 0.93 -12.94 10.24
CA GLU A 61 2.37 -13.00 10.49
C GLU A 61 3.13 -13.99 9.60
N ARG A 62 2.44 -14.93 8.96
CA ARG A 62 3.00 -15.82 7.94
C ARG A 62 2.62 -15.39 6.53
N PHE A 63 1.33 -15.06 6.32
CA PHE A 63 0.80 -14.74 5.01
C PHE A 63 1.53 -13.53 4.38
N VAL A 64 1.67 -12.43 5.13
CA VAL A 64 2.20 -11.18 4.57
C VAL A 64 3.68 -11.28 4.19
N PRO A 65 4.59 -11.79 5.03
CA PRO A 65 5.99 -11.97 4.64
C PRO A 65 6.16 -12.93 3.46
N GLU A 66 5.47 -14.07 3.46
CA GLU A 66 5.55 -15.06 2.37
C GLU A 66 5.13 -14.45 1.02
N GLN A 67 4.01 -13.71 0.97
CA GLN A 67 3.57 -13.09 -0.28
C GLN A 67 4.50 -11.95 -0.71
N ARG A 68 4.97 -11.14 0.24
CA ARG A 68 5.92 -10.07 -0.05
C ARG A 68 7.20 -10.62 -0.68
N GLU A 69 7.76 -11.69 -0.12
CA GLU A 69 8.96 -12.36 -0.64
C GLU A 69 8.70 -13.02 -1.99
N ARG A 70 7.57 -13.74 -2.13
CA ARG A 70 7.16 -14.38 -3.39
C ARG A 70 7.11 -13.40 -4.56
N HIS A 71 6.62 -12.18 -4.32
CA HIS A 71 6.46 -11.16 -5.36
C HIS A 71 7.61 -10.14 -5.39
N ALA A 72 8.69 -10.38 -4.65
CA ALA A 72 9.85 -9.49 -4.54
C ALA A 72 9.51 -8.04 -4.13
N PHE A 73 8.44 -7.86 -3.35
CA PHE A 73 8.05 -6.56 -2.82
C PHE A 73 8.95 -6.17 -1.65
N ARG A 74 9.43 -4.93 -1.63
CA ARG A 74 10.28 -4.42 -0.56
C ARG A 74 9.42 -3.97 0.61
N SER A 75 9.90 -4.14 1.84
CA SER A 75 9.23 -3.54 3.00
C SER A 75 9.60 -2.07 3.11
N LEU A 76 8.63 -1.20 3.38
CA LEU A 76 8.86 0.21 3.69
C LEU A 76 8.55 0.48 5.18
N PRO A 77 9.59 0.68 6.01
CA PRO A 77 9.41 1.10 7.41
C PRO A 77 8.73 2.46 7.50
N ILE A 78 8.02 2.71 8.61
CA ILE A 78 7.55 4.05 8.95
C ILE A 78 8.74 4.86 9.47
N ASP A 79 8.94 6.04 8.88
CA ASP A 79 9.91 7.02 9.32
C ASP A 79 9.22 8.26 9.89
N GLU A 80 9.95 8.99 10.74
CA GLU A 80 9.42 10.20 11.40
C GLU A 80 9.07 11.30 10.41
N ALA A 81 9.81 11.45 9.31
CA ALA A 81 9.56 12.51 8.33
C ALA A 81 8.18 12.34 7.69
N SER A 82 7.84 11.11 7.29
CA SER A 82 6.50 10.74 6.82
C SER A 82 5.41 11.06 7.85
N VAL A 83 5.61 10.68 9.12
CA VAL A 83 4.62 10.93 10.18
C VAL A 83 4.41 12.42 10.42
N LEU A 84 5.49 13.21 10.45
CA LEU A 84 5.44 14.66 10.68
C LEU A 84 4.77 15.44 9.53
N GLN A 85 4.56 14.82 8.36
CA GLN A 85 3.74 15.41 7.30
C GLN A 85 2.23 15.35 7.57
N MET A 86 1.75 14.47 8.45
CA MET A 86 0.31 14.26 8.68
C MET A 86 -0.52 15.53 8.95
N PRO A 87 -0.05 16.51 9.76
CA PRO A 87 -0.82 17.73 10.01
C PRO A 87 -0.96 18.63 8.78
N ARG A 88 -0.12 18.44 7.75
CA ARG A 88 -0.15 19.21 6.51
C ARG A 88 -1.10 18.62 5.47
N LEU A 89 -1.50 17.35 5.64
CA LEU A 89 -2.43 16.70 4.73
C LEU A 89 -3.85 17.26 4.89
N PRO A 90 -4.54 17.58 3.78
CA PRO A 90 -5.95 17.92 3.79
C PRO A 90 -6.81 16.91 4.58
N SER A 91 -7.85 17.41 5.24
CA SER A 91 -8.78 16.59 6.03
C SER A 91 -9.87 15.97 5.13
N ILE A 92 -9.46 15.13 4.17
CA ILE A 92 -10.37 14.44 3.23
C ILE A 92 -10.66 13.02 3.73
N HIS A 93 -9.63 12.26 4.12
CA HIS A 93 -9.74 10.97 4.79
C HIS A 93 -9.67 11.06 6.31
N ASN A 94 -10.46 10.20 6.96
CA ASN A 94 -10.40 9.93 8.40
C ASN A 94 -9.58 8.67 8.74
N ASP A 95 -9.25 7.83 7.76
CA ASP A 95 -8.47 6.61 8.01
C ASP A 95 -6.98 6.96 8.25
N PRO A 96 -6.43 6.70 9.46
CA PRO A 96 -5.03 6.99 9.74
C PRO A 96 -4.05 6.15 8.89
N PHE A 97 -4.42 4.94 8.45
CA PHE A 97 -3.56 4.09 7.63
C PHE A 97 -3.33 4.73 6.26
N ASP A 98 -4.42 5.11 5.58
CA ASP A 98 -4.35 5.78 4.27
C ASP A 98 -3.60 7.09 4.35
N ARG A 99 -3.84 7.88 5.42
CA ARG A 99 -3.12 9.15 5.62
C ARG A 99 -1.61 8.95 5.75
N ILE A 100 -1.16 7.94 6.49
CA ILE A 100 0.29 7.66 6.60
C ILE A 100 0.84 7.11 5.28
N LEU A 101 0.10 6.26 4.55
CA LEU A 101 0.52 5.79 3.22
C LEU A 101 0.71 6.96 2.23
N ILE A 102 -0.21 7.92 2.22
CA ILE A 102 -0.11 9.14 1.41
C ILE A 102 1.14 9.93 1.82
N CYS A 103 1.37 10.14 3.12
CA CYS A 103 2.57 10.81 3.60
C CYS A 103 3.85 10.09 3.14
N GLN A 104 3.93 8.77 3.26
CA GLN A 104 5.09 8.01 2.81
C GLN A 104 5.30 8.12 1.30
N ALA A 105 4.23 8.08 0.51
CA ALA A 105 4.32 8.27 -0.93
C ALA A 105 4.84 9.68 -1.29
N ILE A 106 4.41 10.72 -0.57
CA ILE A 106 4.88 12.09 -0.77
C ILE A 106 6.34 12.25 -0.34
N GLU A 107 6.69 11.86 0.88
CA GLU A 107 8.04 11.98 1.46
C GLU A 107 9.09 11.27 0.58
N HIS A 108 8.79 10.06 0.12
CA HIS A 108 9.73 9.23 -0.64
C HIS A 108 9.61 9.39 -2.15
N GLY A 109 8.75 10.31 -2.63
CA GLY A 109 8.53 10.54 -4.06
C GLY A 109 8.07 9.27 -4.79
N MET A 110 7.13 8.53 -4.22
CA MET A 110 6.61 7.28 -4.79
C MET A 110 5.29 7.53 -5.53
N THR A 111 4.92 6.60 -6.40
CA THR A 111 3.56 6.54 -6.95
C THR A 111 2.76 5.54 -6.11
N LEU A 112 1.65 6.00 -5.53
CA LEU A 112 0.76 5.17 -4.73
C LEU A 112 -0.19 4.40 -5.66
N VAL A 113 -0.22 3.08 -5.50
CA VAL A 113 -1.02 2.16 -6.32
C VAL A 113 -2.28 1.80 -5.56
N THR A 114 -3.38 2.49 -5.86
CA THR A 114 -4.63 2.44 -5.09
C THR A 114 -5.85 2.62 -5.99
N PRO A 115 -6.95 1.87 -5.76
CA PRO A 115 -8.25 2.13 -6.39
C PRO A 115 -8.97 3.35 -5.81
N ASP A 116 -8.49 3.92 -4.71
CA ASP A 116 -9.25 4.92 -3.96
C ASP A 116 -9.23 6.29 -4.64
N HIS A 117 -10.35 6.63 -5.26
CA HIS A 117 -10.61 7.91 -5.90
C HIS A 117 -10.53 9.12 -4.95
N LEU A 118 -10.76 8.96 -3.64
CA LEU A 118 -10.61 10.06 -2.69
C LEU A 118 -9.13 10.44 -2.52
N ILE A 119 -8.21 9.47 -2.69
CA ILE A 119 -6.77 9.73 -2.60
C ILE A 119 -6.30 10.64 -3.74
N ALA A 120 -6.99 10.64 -4.89
CA ALA A 120 -6.68 11.52 -6.02
C ALA A 120 -6.83 13.03 -5.70
N GLN A 121 -7.46 13.37 -4.58
CA GLN A 121 -7.59 14.74 -4.11
C GLN A 121 -6.36 15.22 -3.29
N TYR A 122 -5.40 14.34 -3.02
CA TYR A 122 -4.14 14.67 -2.36
C TYR A 122 -3.04 14.97 -3.38
N PRO A 123 -2.00 15.75 -2.99
CA PRO A 123 -0.86 16.06 -3.87
C PRO A 123 0.11 14.87 -3.97
N VAL A 124 -0.37 13.71 -4.42
CA VAL A 124 0.37 12.45 -4.53
C VAL A 124 0.24 11.87 -5.93
N ARG A 125 1.28 11.19 -6.43
CA ARG A 125 1.22 10.48 -7.71
C ARG A 125 0.46 9.18 -7.54
N LEU A 126 -0.45 8.88 -8.48
CA LEU A 126 -1.29 7.69 -8.45
C LEU A 126 -1.09 6.79 -9.68
N SER A 127 -1.35 5.49 -9.48
CA SER A 127 -1.51 4.50 -10.54
C SER A 127 -2.66 3.57 -10.19
N TRP A 128 -3.60 3.37 -11.13
CA TRP A 128 -4.69 2.42 -11.00
C TRP A 128 -5.16 1.87 -12.33
#